data_AF-A0A0F0GZR3-F1
#
_entry.id   AF-A0A0F0GZR3-F1
#
_cell.length_a   1.000
_cell.length_b   1.000
_cell.length_c   1.000
_cell.angle_alpha   90.00
_cell.angle_beta   90.00
_cell.angle_gamma   90.00
#
_symmetry.space_group_name_H-M   'P 1'
#
loop_
_entity.id
_entity.type
_entity.pdbx_description
1 polymer ?
#
loop_
_entity_poly.entity_id
_entity_poly.type
_entity_poly.pdbx_seq_one_letter_code
_entity_poly.pdbx_strand_id
1 'polypeptide(L)'
;AGGFLHGAGEFDAGFFGISPREALLMDPQQRLLLEGSWEALEGAGIDPLSLKGSRTGVFAGVMYHDYFGAFGSGSIVSGRVAYTLGLEGPTLSIDTACSSSLVALHLAAQSLRQGES
;
A
#
# COMPACT_ATOMS: atom_id res chain seq x y z
N ALA A 1 -3.98 -4.49 -28.00
CA ALA A 1 -5.09 -4.57 -27.02
C ALA A 1 -4.51 -4.28 -25.64
N GLY A 2 -5.23 -3.55 -24.78
CA GLY A 2 -4.78 -3.21 -23.42
C GLY A 2 -5.67 -3.85 -22.35
N GLY A 3 -5.17 -3.93 -21.12
CA GLY A 3 -5.95 -4.33 -19.94
C GLY A 3 -6.24 -3.11 -19.07
N PHE A 4 -7.48 -2.95 -18.64
CA PHE A 4 -7.94 -1.80 -17.85
C PHE A 4 -8.69 -2.29 -16.62
N LEU A 5 -8.43 -1.67 -15.47
CA LEU A 5 -9.18 -1.94 -14.26
C LEU A 5 -10.55 -1.24 -14.34
N HIS A 6 -11.60 -1.96 -13.95
CA HIS A 6 -12.92 -1.38 -13.70
C HIS A 6 -12.90 -0.66 -12.35
N GLY A 7 -13.60 0.47 -12.23
CA GLY A 7 -13.71 1.17 -10.95
C GLY A 7 -12.40 1.75 -10.40
N ALA A 8 -11.34 1.90 -11.21
CA ALA A 8 -10.04 2.39 -10.72
C ALA A 8 -10.08 3.79 -10.06
N GLY A 9 -11.15 4.54 -10.26
CA GLY A 9 -11.40 5.83 -9.61
C GLY A 9 -12.26 5.77 -8.34
N GLU A 10 -12.87 4.62 -8.05
CA GLU A 10 -13.71 4.39 -6.86
C GLU A 10 -12.80 4.21 -5.63
N PHE A 11 -13.27 4.67 -4.47
CA PHE A 11 -12.56 4.56 -3.20
C PHE A 11 -13.47 4.92 -2.02
N ASP A 12 -13.55 4.07 -0.99
CA ASP A 12 -14.27 4.40 0.24
C ASP A 12 -13.39 5.22 1.21
N ALA A 13 -13.28 6.52 0.93
CA ALA A 13 -12.47 7.41 1.75
C ALA A 13 -12.94 7.49 3.21
N GLY A 14 -14.25 7.40 3.44
CA GLY A 14 -14.84 7.51 4.77
C GLY A 14 -14.44 6.35 5.67
N PHE A 15 -14.41 5.14 5.10
CA PHE A 15 -13.95 3.93 5.79
C PHE A 15 -12.52 4.07 6.34
N PHE A 16 -11.60 4.64 5.55
CA PHE A 16 -10.21 4.86 5.95
C PHE A 16 -9.97 6.15 6.76
N GLY A 17 -11.02 6.90 7.10
CA GLY A 17 -10.88 8.19 7.80
C GLY A 17 -10.23 9.30 6.97
N ILE A 18 -10.28 9.16 5.64
CA ILE A 18 -9.67 10.10 4.69
C ILE A 18 -10.74 11.10 4.23
N SER A 19 -10.39 12.39 4.24
CA SER A 19 -11.34 13.43 3.82
C SER A 19 -11.61 13.35 2.30
N PRO A 20 -12.82 13.71 1.82
CA PRO A 20 -13.11 13.72 0.39
C PRO A 20 -12.15 14.58 -0.45
N ARG A 21 -11.66 15.69 0.13
CA ARG A 21 -10.67 16.56 -0.51
C ARG A 21 -9.33 15.86 -0.68
N GLU A 22 -8.89 15.11 0.33
CA GLU A 22 -7.65 14.34 0.25
C GLU A 22 -7.80 13.18 -0.75
N ALA A 23 -8.90 12.44 -0.69
CA ALA A 23 -9.17 11.32 -1.59
C ALA A 23 -9.13 11.70 -3.08
N LEU A 24 -9.62 12.88 -3.43
CA LEU A 24 -9.55 13.41 -4.82
C LEU A 24 -8.11 13.63 -5.30
N LEU A 25 -7.18 13.92 -4.38
CA LEU A 25 -5.77 14.18 -4.68
C LEU A 25 -4.92 12.91 -4.55
N MET A 26 -5.48 11.80 -4.08
CA MET A 26 -4.77 10.54 -3.95
C MET A 26 -4.61 9.86 -5.31
N ASP A 27 -3.37 9.45 -5.60
CA ASP A 27 -3.08 8.53 -6.70
C ASP A 27 -3.95 7.27 -6.56
N PRO A 28 -4.69 6.85 -7.61
CA PRO A 28 -5.40 5.58 -7.65
C PRO A 28 -4.58 4.38 -7.15
N GLN A 29 -3.26 4.36 -7.38
CA GLN A 29 -2.38 3.31 -6.88
C GLN A 29 -2.34 3.24 -5.35
N GLN A 30 -2.43 4.38 -4.66
CA GLN A 30 -2.50 4.43 -3.20
C GLN A 30 -3.82 3.89 -2.68
N ARG A 31 -4.92 4.21 -3.37
CA ARG A 31 -6.26 3.76 -3.03
C ARG A 31 -6.39 2.26 -3.17
N LEU A 32 -6.03 1.74 -4.35
CA LEU A 32 -6.06 0.31 -4.67
C LEU A 32 -5.14 -0.50 -3.75
N LEU A 33 -3.94 0.00 -3.43
CA LEU A 33 -3.05 -0.70 -2.51
C LEU A 33 -3.63 -0.73 -1.09
N LEU A 34 -4.23 0.37 -0.63
CA LEU A 34 -4.81 0.44 0.72
C LEU A 34 -6.01 -0.51 0.87
N GLU A 35 -6.93 -0.49 -0.09
CA GLU A 35 -8.08 -1.41 -0.15
C GLU A 35 -7.61 -2.87 -0.26
N GLY A 36 -6.72 -3.16 -1.21
CA GLY A 36 -6.20 -4.52 -1.39
C GLY A 36 -5.42 -5.04 -0.19
N SER A 37 -4.71 -4.16 0.54
CA SER A 37 -4.02 -4.54 1.79
C SER A 37 -5.01 -4.87 2.91
N TRP A 38 -6.10 -4.09 3.01
CA TRP A 38 -7.18 -4.37 3.95
C TRP A 38 -7.86 -5.70 3.65
N GLU A 39 -8.29 -5.90 2.40
CA GLU A 39 -8.93 -7.12 1.94
C GLU A 39 -8.04 -8.36 2.10
N ALA A 40 -6.73 -8.22 1.85
CA ALA A 40 -5.78 -9.33 2.03
C ALA A 40 -5.67 -9.76 3.50
N LEU A 41 -5.71 -8.82 4.44
CA LEU A 41 -5.68 -9.11 5.87
C LEU A 41 -6.99 -9.77 6.34
N GLU A 42 -8.14 -9.24 5.92
CA GLU A 42 -9.45 -9.85 6.21
C GLU A 42 -9.56 -11.26 5.62
N GLY A 43 -9.09 -11.45 4.38
CA GLY A 43 -9.02 -12.75 3.71
C GLY A 43 -8.11 -13.75 4.43
N ALA A 44 -7.10 -13.27 5.16
CA ALA A 44 -6.26 -14.07 6.02
C ALA A 44 -6.86 -14.32 7.42
N GLY A 45 -8.05 -13.77 7.71
CA GLY A 45 -8.70 -13.85 9.02
C GLY A 45 -8.04 -12.97 10.09
N ILE A 46 -7.27 -11.98 9.69
CA ILE A 46 -6.61 -11.03 10.59
C ILE A 46 -7.46 -9.76 10.64
N ASP A 47 -7.85 -9.33 11.84
CA ASP A 47 -8.41 -7.99 12.03
C ASP A 47 -7.32 -6.95 11.71
N PRO A 48 -7.45 -6.13 10.66
CA PRO A 48 -6.41 -5.18 10.27
C PRO A 48 -6.07 -4.18 11.40
N LEU A 49 -7.04 -3.84 12.24
CA LEU A 49 -6.83 -2.92 13.36
C LEU A 49 -6.06 -3.55 14.52
N SER A 50 -6.02 -4.88 14.60
CA SER A 50 -5.22 -5.59 15.61
C SER A 50 -3.71 -5.48 15.40
N LEU A 51 -3.26 -5.07 14.21
CA LEU A 51 -1.85 -4.92 13.85
C LEU A 51 -1.24 -3.58 14.28
N LYS A 52 -2.03 -2.67 14.86
CA LYS A 52 -1.56 -1.36 15.30
C LYS A 52 -0.46 -1.49 16.36
N GLY A 53 0.67 -0.83 16.12
CA GLY A 53 1.88 -0.88 16.96
C GLY A 53 2.72 -2.14 16.78
N SER A 54 2.37 -3.02 15.83
CA SER A 54 3.15 -4.23 15.55
C SER A 54 4.34 -3.91 14.63
N ARG A 55 5.32 -4.82 14.63
CA ARG A 55 6.50 -4.73 13.75
C ARG A 55 6.22 -5.16 12.30
N THR A 56 4.97 -5.24 11.87
CA THR A 56 4.63 -5.60 10.49
C THR A 56 5.23 -4.62 9.49
N GLY A 57 6.02 -5.13 8.53
CA GLY A 57 6.56 -4.34 7.43
C GLY A 57 5.62 -4.23 6.24
N VAL A 58 5.79 -3.17 5.44
CA VAL A 58 5.09 -2.90 4.18
C VAL A 58 6.10 -2.83 3.05
N PHE A 59 6.02 -3.77 2.10
CA PHE A 59 6.89 -3.84 0.93
C PHE A 59 6.03 -3.74 -0.33
N ALA A 60 5.97 -2.56 -0.94
CA ALA A 60 5.10 -2.30 -2.08
C ALA A 60 5.91 -2.14 -3.37
N GLY A 61 5.65 -2.98 -4.37
CA GLY A 61 6.14 -2.75 -5.72
C GLY A 61 5.31 -1.68 -6.41
N VAL A 62 5.90 -0.54 -6.75
CA VAL A 62 5.20 0.58 -7.38
C VAL A 62 6.08 1.18 -8.45
N MET A 63 5.49 1.40 -9.62
CA MET A 63 6.15 2.03 -10.76
C MET A 63 5.16 3.04 -11.37
N TYR A 64 5.69 4.09 -11.98
CA TYR A 64 4.94 5.20 -12.56
C TYR A 64 4.25 6.08 -11.51
N HIS A 65 4.46 7.38 -11.62
CA HIS A 65 4.10 8.39 -10.63
C HIS A 65 3.41 9.57 -11.32
N ASP A 66 2.60 9.25 -12.32
CA ASP A 66 2.14 10.20 -13.32
C ASP A 66 0.84 10.90 -12.90
N TYR A 67 0.27 10.54 -11.74
CA TYR A 67 -0.92 11.17 -11.21
C TYR A 67 -0.58 12.56 -10.63
N PHE A 68 -1.26 13.59 -11.11
CA PHE A 68 -0.96 15.00 -10.80
C PHE A 68 -1.06 15.33 -9.29
N GLY A 69 -0.03 16.01 -8.76
CA GLY A 69 -0.07 16.67 -7.43
C GLY A 69 1.03 16.22 -6.44
N ALA A 70 1.06 16.85 -5.26
CA ALA A 70 2.08 16.63 -4.21
C ALA A 70 2.07 15.20 -3.60
N PHE A 71 1.08 14.37 -3.93
CA PHE A 71 0.94 13.00 -3.44
C PHE A 71 1.43 11.94 -4.43
N GLY A 72 2.02 12.30 -5.58
CA GLY A 72 2.50 11.33 -6.57
C GLY A 72 3.80 10.60 -6.20
N SER A 73 4.43 10.90 -5.05
CA SER A 73 5.69 10.24 -4.69
C SER A 73 5.47 8.76 -4.35
N GLY A 74 6.23 7.86 -4.99
CA GLY A 74 6.14 6.42 -4.76
C GLY A 74 6.29 6.01 -3.30
N SER A 75 7.05 6.77 -2.49
CA SER A 75 7.21 6.50 -1.05
C SER A 75 5.92 6.66 -0.23
N ILE A 76 4.98 7.50 -0.69
CA ILE A 76 3.70 7.73 0.00
C ILE A 76 2.82 6.48 -0.09
N VAL A 77 3.01 5.65 -1.11
CA VAL A 77 2.16 4.47 -1.36
C VAL A 77 2.30 3.43 -0.25
N SER A 78 3.53 3.01 0.08
CA SER A 78 3.78 2.10 1.21
C SER A 78 3.53 2.79 2.55
N GLY A 79 3.94 4.06 2.68
CA GLY A 79 3.72 4.87 3.88
C GLY A 79 2.26 5.02 4.27
N ARG A 80 1.34 5.11 3.30
CA ARG A 80 -0.09 5.25 3.58
C ARG A 80 -0.69 3.98 4.20
N VAL A 81 -0.29 2.80 3.73
CA VAL A 81 -0.72 1.53 4.34
C VAL A 81 -0.19 1.44 5.78
N ALA A 82 1.10 1.69 5.97
CA ALA A 82 1.71 1.66 7.29
C ALA A 82 1.05 2.65 8.25
N TYR A 83 0.81 3.90 7.81
CA TYR A 83 0.15 4.92 8.62
C TYR A 83 -1.29 4.56 8.98
N THR A 84 -2.08 4.11 8.00
CA THR A 84 -3.51 3.83 8.20
C THR A 84 -3.73 2.65 9.15
N LEU A 85 -2.91 1.61 9.04
CA LEU A 85 -2.98 0.43 9.90
C LEU A 85 -2.14 0.56 11.19
N GLY A 86 -1.35 1.64 11.31
CA GLY A 86 -0.46 1.89 12.45
C GLY A 86 0.67 0.87 12.57
N LEU A 87 1.28 0.46 11.46
CA LEU A 87 2.36 -0.52 11.41
C LEU A 87 3.71 0.15 11.66
N GLU A 88 4.58 -0.49 12.44
CA GLU A 88 5.88 0.06 12.86
C GLU A 88 7.08 -0.71 12.28
N GLY A 89 6.84 -1.62 11.33
CA GLY A 89 7.91 -2.34 10.62
C GLY A 89 8.52 -1.56 9.44
N PRO A 90 9.50 -2.17 8.74
CA PRO A 90 10.11 -1.59 7.55
C PRO A 90 9.07 -1.22 6.49
N THR A 91 9.12 0.02 5.99
CA THR A 91 8.15 0.54 5.01
C THR A 91 8.89 0.97 3.75
N LEU A 92 8.75 0.22 2.66
CA LEU A 92 9.49 0.40 1.42
C LEU A 92 8.58 0.40 0.21
N SER A 93 8.78 1.40 -0.66
CA SER A 93 8.29 1.39 -2.04
C SER A 93 9.44 1.04 -2.97
N ILE A 94 9.23 0.05 -3.83
CA ILE A 94 10.26 -0.60 -4.64
C ILE A 94 9.91 -0.42 -6.10
N ASP A 95 10.84 0.19 -6.85
CA ASP A 95 10.78 0.30 -8.30
C ASP A 95 12.00 -0.40 -8.92
N THR A 96 11.78 -1.62 -9.38
CA THR A 96 12.68 -2.37 -10.27
C THR A 96 11.97 -2.69 -11.59
N ALA A 97 11.09 -1.79 -12.03
CA ALA A 97 10.17 -1.97 -13.15
C ALA A 97 9.25 -3.21 -12.98
N CYS A 98 9.11 -4.04 -14.00
CA CYS A 98 8.19 -5.18 -14.00
C CYS A 98 8.49 -6.26 -12.94
N SER A 99 9.69 -6.25 -12.33
CA SER A 99 10.05 -7.20 -11.28
C SER A 99 9.75 -6.69 -9.86
N SER A 100 9.23 -5.47 -9.71
CA SER A 100 9.06 -4.79 -8.42
C SER A 100 8.30 -5.61 -7.38
N SER A 101 7.21 -6.28 -7.78
CA SER A 101 6.42 -7.11 -6.86
C SER A 101 7.18 -8.34 -6.37
N LEU A 102 7.98 -8.98 -7.22
CA LEU A 102 8.81 -10.12 -6.84
C LEU A 102 9.98 -9.70 -5.96
N VAL A 103 10.57 -8.53 -6.21
CA VAL A 103 11.60 -7.95 -5.35
C VAL A 103 11.01 -7.58 -3.99
N ALA A 104 9.80 -7.02 -3.95
CA ALA A 104 9.08 -6.75 -2.71
C ALA A 104 8.85 -8.00 -1.87
N LEU A 105 8.37 -9.10 -2.49
CA LEU A 105 8.23 -10.38 -1.82
C LEU A 105 9.57 -10.94 -1.32
N HIS A 106 10.63 -10.83 -2.13
CA HIS A 106 11.97 -11.26 -1.73
C HIS A 106 12.45 -10.53 -0.47
N LEU A 107 12.29 -9.20 -0.43
CA LEU A 107 12.70 -8.36 0.70
C LEU A 107 11.82 -8.59 1.93
N ALA A 108 10.51 -8.75 1.78
CA ALA A 108 9.60 -9.09 2.88
C ALA A 108 10.00 -10.43 3.54
N ALA A 109 10.29 -11.44 2.72
CA ALA A 109 10.73 -12.74 3.22
C ALA A 109 12.11 -12.67 3.92
N GLN A 110 13.02 -11.81 3.44
CA GLN A 110 14.30 -11.54 4.12
C GLN A 110 14.08 -10.87 5.48
N SER A 111 13.21 -9.85 5.53
CA SER A 111 12.92 -9.10 6.76
C SER A 111 12.36 -10.00 7.85
N LEU A 112 11.42 -10.89 7.51
CA LEU A 112 10.89 -11.90 8.43
C LEU A 112 11.98 -12.86 8.94
N ARG A 113 12.87 -13.34 8.05
CA ARG A 113 13.97 -14.23 8.44
C ARG A 113 15.00 -13.58 9.37
N GLN A 114 15.19 -12.26 9.22
CA GLN A 114 16.12 -11.48 10.03
C GLN A 114 15.48 -10.95 11.32
N GLY A 115 14.17 -11.14 11.51
CA GLY A 115 13.42 -10.64 12.66
C GLY A 115 13.33 -9.12 12.68
N GLU A 116 13.42 -8.48 11.51
CA GLU A 116 13.20 -7.05 11.31
C GLU A 116 11.70 -6.71 11.25
N SER A 117 10.91 -7.65 10.69
CA SER A 117 9.44 -7.67 10.72
C SER A 117 8.93 -8.86 11.53
#